data_AF-X1LHN9-F1
#
_entry.id   AF-X1LHN9-F1
#
_cell.length_a   1.000
_cell.length_b   1.000
_cell.length_c   1.000
_cell.angle_alpha   90.00
_cell.angle_beta   90.00
_cell.angle_gamma   90.00
#
_symmetry.space_group_name_H-M   'P 1'
#
loop_
_entity.id
_entity.type
_entity.pdbx_description
1 polymer ?
#
loop_
_entity_poly.entity_id
_entity_poly.type
_entity_poly.pdbx_seq_one_letter_code
_entity_poly.pdbx_strand_id
1 'polypeptide(L)' 'GQSEAVSFEVTPAEAKTFHVSVDGLTGSFVATEVPVADIRVENLVIEPAEVYVGEKVTISATAKNYGTASGTKTIVCTVS' A
#
# COMPACT_ATOMS: atom_id res chain seq x y z
N GLY A 1 11.22 -0.26 48.56
CA GLY A 1 10.11 -0.35 47.60
C GLY A 1 10.60 -1.10 46.38
N GLN A 2 9.77 -1.99 45.83
CA GLN A 2 10.03 -2.67 44.56
C GLN A 2 9.32 -1.86 43.46
N SER A 3 10.01 -1.59 42.36
CA SER A 3 9.39 -0.98 41.17
C SER A 3 9.04 -2.09 40.18
N GLU A 4 7.89 -1.95 39.52
CA GLU A 4 7.40 -2.86 38.49
C GLU A 4 7.28 -2.12 37.16
N ALA A 5 7.70 -2.76 36.07
CA ALA A 5 7.57 -2.19 34.74
C ALA A 5 6.15 -2.47 34.20
N VAL A 6 5.43 -1.41 33.82
CA VAL A 6 4.09 -1.51 33.21
C VAL A 6 4.18 -1.05 31.76
N SER A 7 3.66 -1.85 30.84
CA SER A 7 3.61 -1.55 29.41
C SER A 7 2.17 -1.27 28.95
N PHE A 8 1.99 -0.24 28.14
CA PHE A 8 0.73 0.10 27.49
C PHE A 8 0.92 0.05 25.98
N GLU A 9 -0.02 -0.54 25.26
CA GLU A 9 -0.04 -0.57 23.79
C GLU A 9 -1.24 0.25 23.30
N VAL A 10 -0.98 1.20 22.41
CA VAL A 10 -2.01 2.05 21.78
C VAL A 10 -1.69 2.15 20.31
N THR A 11 -2.66 1.80 19.45
CA THR A 11 -2.58 2.04 18.00
C THR A 11 -3.42 3.27 17.66
N PRO A 12 -2.79 4.41 17.32
CA PRO A 12 -3.52 5.62 16.96
C PRO A 12 -4.23 5.48 15.61
N ALA A 13 -5.48 5.93 15.53
CA ALA A 13 -6.28 5.87 14.30
C ALA A 13 -6.00 7.02 13.30
N GLU A 14 -5.39 8.11 13.77
CA GLU A 14 -5.15 9.33 12.98
C GLU A 14 -3.66 9.69 13.01
N ALA A 15 -3.14 10.13 11.86
CA ALA A 15 -1.79 10.65 11.76
C ALA A 15 -1.71 12.04 12.42
N LYS A 16 -1.07 12.12 13.60
CA LYS A 16 -0.82 13.35 14.34
C LYS A 16 0.20 13.14 15.47
N THR A 17 0.61 14.24 16.09
CA THR A 17 1.41 14.20 17.31
C THR A 17 0.53 13.86 18.52
N PHE A 18 0.95 12.86 19.30
CA PHE A 18 0.33 12.50 20.57
C PHE A 18 1.25 12.86 21.72
N HIS A 19 0.66 13.42 22.78
CA HIS A 19 1.35 13.71 24.03
C HIS A 19 0.91 12.69 25.08
N VAL A 20 1.88 12.08 25.75
CA VAL A 20 1.68 11.09 26.80
C VAL A 20 2.07 11.72 28.12
N SER A 21 1.23 11.53 29.16
CA SER A 21 1.50 11.99 30.52
C SER A 21 1.20 10.87 31.50
N VAL A 22 2.15 10.55 32.38
CA VAL A 22 2.01 9.58 33.48
C VAL A 22 2.64 10.19 34.72
N ASP A 23 1.83 10.45 35.75
CA ASP A 23 2.28 10.98 37.05
C ASP A 23 3.28 12.15 36.96
N GLY A 24 3.06 13.06 36.00
CA GLY A 24 3.89 14.26 35.79
C GLY A 24 5.10 14.07 34.86
N LEU A 25 5.40 12.84 34.44
CA LEU A 25 6.33 12.57 33.35
C LEU A 25 5.61 12.74 32.01
N THR A 26 6.22 13.47 31.09
CA THR A 26 5.66 13.71 29.77
C THR A 26 6.55 13.18 28.66
N GLY A 27 5.93 12.75 27.56
CA GLY A 27 6.60 12.34 26.34
C GLY A 27 5.69 12.60 25.14
N SER A 28 6.23 12.44 23.94
CA SER A 28 5.44 12.57 22.72
C SER A 28 5.93 11.62 21.64
N PHE A 29 5.03 11.22 20.76
CA PHE A 29 5.35 10.50 19.53
C PHE A 29 4.48 11.01 18.39
N VAL A 30 4.88 10.74 17.16
CA VAL A 30 4.12 11.09 15.96
C VAL A 30 3.56 9.81 15.37
N ALA A 31 2.23 9.75 15.21
CA ALA A 31 1.59 8.74 14.40
C ALA A 31 1.62 9.20 12.94
N THR A 32 2.06 8.33 12.04
CA THR A 32 2.05 8.56 10.59
C THR A 32 1.00 7.67 9.93
N GLU A 33 0.56 8.05 8.74
CA GLU A 33 -0.30 7.18 7.94
C GLU A 33 0.41 5.84 7.67
N VAL A 34 -0.36 4.76 7.71
CA VAL A 34 0.14 3.44 7.35
C VAL A 34 0.38 3.45 5.84
N PRO A 35 1.61 3.19 5.36
CA PRO A 35 1.89 3.21 3.95
C PRO A 35 1.15 2.04 3.28
N VAL A 36 0.48 2.33 2.16
CA VAL A 36 -0.29 1.34 1.40
C VAL A 36 0.23 1.24 -0.02
N ALA A 37 0.12 0.06 -0.62
CA ALA A 37 0.37 -0.13 -2.04
C ALA A 37 -0.91 0.17 -2.81
N ASP A 38 -0.81 0.96 -3.88
CA ASP A 38 -1.93 1.28 -4.77
C ASP A 38 -1.51 0.99 -6.22
N ILE A 39 -1.53 -0.31 -6.54
CA ILE A 39 -1.10 -0.81 -7.85
C ILE A 39 -2.30 -0.84 -8.80
N ARG A 40 -2.24 0.01 -9.81
CA ARG A 40 -3.25 0.16 -10.86
C ARG A 40 -2.68 -0.28 -12.20
N VAL A 41 -3.54 -0.84 -13.05
CA VAL A 41 -3.22 -1.25 -14.42
C VAL A 41 -4.05 -0.36 -15.35
N GLU A 42 -3.38 0.36 -16.23
CA GLU A 42 -3.95 1.39 -17.10
C GLU A 42 -3.37 1.31 -18.52
N ASN A 43 -3.96 2.05 -19.47
CA ASN A 43 -3.51 2.12 -20.87
C ASN A 43 -3.39 0.74 -21.54
N LEU A 44 -4.45 -0.08 -21.44
CA LEU A 44 -4.52 -1.35 -22.17
C LEU A 44 -4.60 -1.08 -23.67
N VAL A 45 -3.65 -1.62 -24.42
CA VAL A 45 -3.60 -1.55 -25.88
C VAL A 45 -3.45 -2.96 -26.43
N ILE A 46 -4.27 -3.29 -27.42
CA ILE A 46 -4.25 -4.56 -28.15
C ILE A 46 -4.08 -4.22 -29.62
N GLU A 47 -2.99 -4.68 -30.23
CA GLU A 47 -2.69 -4.37 -31.62
C GLU A 47 -2.00 -5.55 -32.33
N PRO A 48 -2.50 -5.99 -33.51
CA PRO A 48 -3.70 -5.52 -34.21
C PRO A 48 -5.01 -5.91 -33.51
N ALA A 49 -6.10 -5.20 -33.82
CA ALA A 49 -7.44 -5.53 -33.30
C ALA A 49 -8.02 -6.82 -33.90
N GLU A 50 -7.64 -7.14 -35.14
CA GLU A 50 -8.03 -8.34 -35.86
C GLU A 50 -6.82 -8.93 -36.58
N VAL A 51 -6.69 -10.26 -36.54
CA VAL A 51 -5.58 -11.00 -37.14
C VAL A 51 -6.07 -12.31 -37.73
N TYR A 52 -5.34 -12.86 -38.69
CA TYR A 52 -5.59 -14.20 -39.21
C TYR A 52 -5.02 -15.28 -38.29
N VAL A 53 -5.46 -16.52 -38.49
CA VAL A 53 -4.95 -17.67 -37.72
C VAL A 53 -3.44 -17.80 -37.92
N GLY A 54 -2.71 -17.84 -36.80
CA GLY A 54 -1.25 -17.96 -36.78
C GLY A 54 -0.50 -16.62 -36.75
N GLU A 55 -1.20 -15.50 -36.84
CA GLU A 55 -0.61 -14.18 -36.69
C GLU A 55 -0.50 -13.76 -35.21
N LYS A 56 0.38 -12.79 -34.93
CA LYS A 56 0.67 -12.33 -33.56
C LYS A 56 -0.19 -11.12 -33.22
N VAL A 57 -0.70 -11.11 -31.99
CA VAL A 57 -1.30 -9.94 -31.34
C VAL A 57 -0.39 -9.50 -30.21
N THR A 58 -0.15 -8.20 -30.09
CA THR A 58 0.57 -7.61 -28.97
C THR A 58 -0.43 -6.99 -28.00
N ILE A 59 -0.36 -7.40 -26.74
CA ILE A 59 -1.15 -6.82 -25.65
C ILE A 59 -0.18 -6.10 -24.72
N SER A 60 -0.38 -4.80 -24.53
CA SER A 60 0.42 -3.98 -23.63
C SER A 60 -0.47 -3.26 -22.63
N ALA A 61 0.03 -3.10 -21.41
CA ALA A 61 -0.63 -2.35 -20.34
C ALA A 61 0.45 -1.73 -19.45
N THR A 62 0.11 -0.63 -18.80
CA THR A 62 0.98 0.07 -17.84
C THR A 62 0.57 -0.31 -16.42
N ALA A 63 1.51 -0.84 -15.64
CA ALA A 63 1.32 -1.05 -14.20
C ALA A 63 2.06 0.03 -13.43
N LYS A 64 1.34 0.77 -12.57
CA LYS A 64 1.90 1.85 -11.75
C LYS A 64 1.44 1.74 -10.30
N ASN A 65 2.38 1.89 -9.38
CA ASN A 65 2.10 2.02 -7.96
C ASN A 65 2.00 3.50 -7.59
N TYR A 66 0.80 3.94 -7.22
CA TYR A 66 0.51 5.30 -6.74
C TYR A 66 0.61 5.41 -5.21
N GLY A 67 0.82 4.29 -4.53
CA GLY A 67 0.92 4.21 -3.08
C GLY A 67 2.30 4.52 -2.56
N THR A 68 2.43 4.52 -1.23
CA THR A 68 3.65 4.80 -0.50
C THR A 68 4.34 3.56 0.06
N ALA A 69 3.71 2.38 -0.08
CA ALA A 69 4.32 1.08 0.21
C ALA A 69 4.60 0.27 -1.06
N SER A 70 5.58 -0.63 -0.97
CA SER A 70 5.73 -1.72 -1.93
C SER A 70 4.59 -2.72 -1.80
N GLY A 71 4.25 -3.39 -2.90
CA GLY A 71 3.20 -4.40 -2.93
C GLY A 71 3.30 -5.26 -4.18
N THR A 72 2.39 -6.23 -4.29
CA THR A 72 2.34 -7.15 -5.43
C THR A 72 0.89 -7.32 -5.88
N LYS A 73 0.69 -7.45 -7.19
CA LYS A 73 -0.63 -7.71 -7.79
C LYS A 73 -0.47 -8.66 -8.97
N THR A 74 -1.28 -9.71 -9.00
CA THR A 74 -1.32 -10.65 -10.12
C THR A 74 -2.19 -10.08 -11.23
N ILE A 75 -1.67 -10.07 -12.45
CA ILE A 75 -2.41 -9.67 -13.66
C ILE A 75 -2.72 -10.92 -14.45
N VAL A 76 -3.99 -11.10 -14.82
CA VAL A 76 -4.45 -12.22 -15.63
C VAL A 76 -4.90 -11.70 -16.97
N CYS A 77 -4.34 -12.24 -18.05
CA CYS A 77 -4.78 -12.00 -19.42
C CYS A 77 -5.40 -13.30 -19.94
N THR A 78 -6.70 -13.27 -20.22
CA THR A 78 -7.45 -14.40 -20.79
C THR A 78 -7.81 -14.10 -22.23
N VAL A 79 -7.54 -15.05 -23.12
CA VAL A 79 -8.03 -15.07 -24.50
C VAL A 79 -9.11 -16.13 -24.57
N SER A 80 -10.29 -15.76 -25.09
CA SER A 80 -11.45 -16.65 -25.24
C SER A 80 -11.84 -16.74 -26.70
#